data_AF-A0A2H3HS04-F1
#
_entry.id   AF-A0A2H3HS04-F1
#
_cell.length_a   1.000
_cell.length_b   1.000
_cell.length_c   1.000
_cell.angle_alpha   90.00
_cell.angle_beta   90.00
_cell.angle_gamma   90.00
#
_symmetry.space_group_name_H-M   'P 1'
#
loop_
_entity.id
_entity.type
_entity.pdbx_description
1 polymer ?
#
loop_
_entity_poly.entity_id
_entity_poly.type
_entity_poly.pdbx_seq_one_letter_code
_entity_poly.pdbx_strand_id
1 'polypeptide(L)'
;MTREEWEAEKTRKELEDLRLNTAREKEERRLVKQYRDEWEAEQARKDLEKNRLASSRERDERQREKDERQLVKGYREEWEAEQSRKELEKMHLAHARDEEERRRLREFKEEEELKQAKRELEKIKGRKARADEEERIKKEIELRRLKEEDAATEERQRREKEANSAVEDYKRRELERVAKEKKLKDQKEKEAAEAVERYKQAEKDRIAKEKADREAKDREYQDRLKQDLAKSGLDDKTIEAILKKEKIKKAQPQHPQPLPHHAMAGPAHHYTPMPVPVNQIATIPPPPPAGQVARPTYTRMSRRHLSIESLREFGVEFDFDTDPDYLLIRRWVPEWEQDRLWKHTKLIREKRTKMLMVEEKRHGREEPDFEWVRKKDKDKHSRRRSKSPGLLMYLAGARPA
;
A
#
# COMPACT_ATOMS: atom_id res chain seq x y z
N MET A 1 157.70 -98.30 -27.55
CA MET A 1 156.89 -97.18 -28.03
C MET A 1 157.45 -96.75 -29.37
N THR A 2 156.81 -97.16 -30.45
CA THR A 2 157.20 -96.76 -31.81
C THR A 2 156.73 -95.33 -32.06
N ARG A 3 157.34 -94.62 -33.01
CA ARG A 3 156.95 -93.25 -33.37
C ARG A 3 155.45 -93.16 -33.73
N GLU A 4 154.93 -94.20 -34.38
CA GLU A 4 153.52 -94.32 -34.76
C GLU A 4 152.59 -94.46 -33.56
N GLU A 5 152.97 -95.22 -32.52
CA GLU A 5 152.20 -95.33 -31.27
C GLU A 5 152.12 -94.00 -30.53
N TRP A 6 153.21 -93.23 -30.49
CA TRP A 6 153.24 -91.90 -29.87
C TRP A 6 152.35 -90.89 -30.61
N GLU A 7 152.37 -90.92 -31.94
CA GLU A 7 151.48 -90.08 -32.77
C GLU A 7 150.00 -90.50 -32.61
N ALA A 8 149.71 -91.80 -32.50
CA ALA A 8 148.36 -92.32 -32.23
C ALA A 8 147.85 -91.96 -30.82
N GLU A 9 148.70 -92.01 -29.80
CA GLU A 9 148.35 -91.61 -28.44
C GLU A 9 148.12 -90.09 -28.33
N LYS A 10 148.97 -89.29 -29.01
CA LYS A 10 148.80 -87.84 -29.10
C LYS A 10 147.47 -87.48 -29.76
N THR A 11 147.14 -88.09 -30.90
CA THR A 11 145.87 -87.85 -31.59
C THR A 11 144.66 -88.32 -30.78
N ARG A 12 144.76 -89.44 -30.05
CA ARG A 12 143.71 -89.89 -29.13
C ARG A 12 143.49 -88.90 -27.99
N LYS A 13 144.56 -88.36 -27.40
CA LYS A 13 144.50 -87.35 -26.35
C LYS A 13 143.92 -86.03 -26.85
N GLU A 14 144.33 -85.58 -28.04
CA GLU A 14 143.74 -84.41 -28.71
C GLU A 14 142.23 -84.60 -28.98
N LEU A 15 141.81 -85.80 -29.40
CA LEU A 15 140.40 -86.13 -29.61
C LEU A 15 139.59 -86.18 -28.30
N GLU A 16 140.20 -86.66 -27.23
CA GLU A 16 139.61 -86.69 -25.88
C GLU A 16 139.48 -85.28 -25.30
N ASP A 17 140.50 -84.43 -25.45
CA ASP A 17 140.48 -83.02 -25.07
C ASP A 17 139.43 -82.24 -25.88
N LEU A 18 139.29 -82.50 -27.18
CA LEU A 18 138.21 -81.94 -28.00
C LEU A 18 136.83 -82.41 -27.53
N ARG A 19 136.67 -83.68 -27.15
CA ARG A 19 135.40 -84.20 -26.61
C ARG A 19 135.06 -83.59 -25.25
N LEU A 20 136.05 -83.44 -24.36
CA LEU A 20 135.87 -82.78 -23.07
C LEU A 20 135.55 -81.29 -23.24
N ASN A 21 136.23 -80.61 -24.16
CA ASN A 21 135.97 -79.21 -24.45
C ASN A 21 134.56 -79.01 -25.04
N THR A 22 134.14 -79.85 -25.99
CA THR A 22 132.77 -79.81 -26.53
C THR A 22 131.69 -80.19 -25.51
N ALA A 23 132.00 -81.08 -24.56
CA ALA A 23 131.09 -81.42 -23.45
C ALA A 23 130.96 -80.25 -22.47
N ARG A 24 132.08 -79.63 -22.08
CA ARG A 24 132.11 -78.43 -21.25
C ARG A 24 131.39 -77.25 -21.92
N GLU A 25 131.64 -77.01 -23.20
CA GLU A 25 130.97 -75.96 -23.96
C GLU A 25 129.46 -76.22 -24.05
N LYS A 26 129.03 -77.48 -24.20
CA LYS A 26 127.61 -77.86 -24.14
C LYS A 26 127.01 -77.62 -22.76
N GLU A 27 127.73 -77.93 -21.67
CA GLU A 27 127.28 -77.64 -20.31
C GLU A 27 127.21 -76.13 -20.04
N GLU A 28 128.21 -75.36 -20.46
CA GLU A 28 128.20 -73.89 -20.35
C GLU A 28 127.03 -73.29 -21.13
N ARG A 29 126.76 -73.75 -22.36
CA ARG A 29 125.57 -73.34 -23.14
C ARG A 29 124.26 -73.73 -22.45
N ARG A 30 124.20 -74.90 -21.79
CA ARG A 30 123.03 -75.33 -21.01
C ARG A 30 122.82 -74.44 -19.79
N LEU A 31 123.88 -74.12 -19.05
CA LEU A 31 123.81 -73.23 -17.88
C LEU A 31 123.39 -71.82 -18.29
N VAL A 32 123.99 -71.24 -19.33
CA VAL A 32 123.59 -69.92 -19.86
C VAL A 32 122.13 -69.93 -20.31
N LYS A 33 121.68 -71.02 -20.96
CA LYS A 33 120.27 -71.18 -21.32
C LYS A 33 119.37 -71.26 -20.09
N GLN A 34 119.73 -72.05 -19.07
CA GLN A 34 118.97 -72.14 -17.82
C GLN A 34 118.87 -70.79 -17.11
N TYR A 35 119.98 -70.05 -16.96
CA TYR A 35 119.98 -68.71 -16.38
C TYR A 35 119.10 -67.74 -17.18
N ARG A 36 119.14 -67.81 -18.51
CA ARG A 36 118.27 -67.00 -19.37
C ARG A 36 116.79 -67.39 -19.20
N ASP A 37 116.48 -68.67 -19.23
CA ASP A 37 115.10 -69.19 -19.08
C ASP A 37 114.54 -68.86 -17.69
N GLU A 38 115.36 -68.94 -16.63
CA GLU A 38 114.99 -68.55 -15.26
C GLU A 38 114.77 -67.05 -15.14
N TRP A 39 115.63 -66.22 -15.75
CA TRP A 39 115.44 -64.77 -15.78
C TRP A 39 114.17 -64.38 -16.55
N GLU A 40 113.92 -64.99 -17.72
CA GLU A 40 112.68 -64.80 -18.48
C GLU A 40 111.44 -65.24 -17.68
N ALA A 41 111.53 -66.37 -16.96
CA ALA A 41 110.47 -66.84 -16.07
C ALA A 41 110.23 -65.91 -14.87
N GLU A 42 111.28 -65.32 -14.30
CA GLU A 42 111.17 -64.33 -13.23
C GLU A 42 110.50 -63.04 -13.71
N GLN A 43 110.87 -62.55 -14.91
CA GLN A 43 110.19 -61.40 -15.53
C GLN A 43 108.72 -61.72 -15.80
N ALA A 44 108.41 -62.90 -16.34
CA ALA A 44 107.03 -63.32 -16.59
C ALA A 44 106.19 -63.37 -15.29
N ARG A 45 106.78 -63.81 -14.17
CA ARG A 45 106.11 -63.79 -12.85
C ARG A 45 105.87 -62.36 -12.37
N LYS A 46 106.84 -61.47 -12.50
CA LYS A 46 106.71 -60.05 -12.15
C LYS A 46 105.63 -59.36 -12.97
N ASP A 47 105.55 -59.65 -14.27
CA ASP A 47 104.52 -59.10 -15.15
C ASP A 47 103.12 -59.63 -14.82
N LEU A 48 102.99 -60.92 -14.48
CA LEU A 48 101.73 -61.50 -14.01
C LEU A 48 101.28 -60.89 -12.67
N GLU A 49 102.20 -60.69 -11.72
CA GLU A 49 101.91 -60.05 -10.43
C GLU A 49 101.49 -58.59 -10.64
N LYS A 50 102.20 -57.86 -11.51
CA LYS A 50 101.85 -56.49 -11.90
C LYS A 50 100.48 -56.41 -12.56
N ASN A 51 100.15 -57.35 -13.45
CA ASN A 51 98.84 -57.43 -14.09
C ASN A 51 97.73 -57.76 -13.07
N ARG A 52 97.99 -58.68 -12.14
CA ARG A 52 97.07 -59.01 -11.04
C ARG A 52 96.80 -57.79 -10.16
N LEU A 53 97.83 -57.03 -9.79
CA LEU A 53 97.69 -55.82 -8.98
C LEU A 53 96.97 -54.70 -9.75
N ALA A 54 97.28 -54.52 -11.03
CA ALA A 54 96.57 -53.58 -11.90
C ALA A 54 95.08 -53.94 -12.01
N SER A 55 94.76 -55.22 -12.23
CA SER A 55 93.38 -55.72 -12.29
C SER A 55 92.62 -55.56 -10.97
N SER A 56 93.31 -55.75 -9.82
CA SER A 56 92.72 -55.50 -8.50
C SER A 56 92.43 -54.01 -8.29
N ARG A 57 93.40 -53.14 -8.62
CA ARG A 57 93.23 -51.68 -8.53
C ARG A 57 92.10 -51.18 -9.43
N GLU A 58 92.03 -51.69 -10.66
CA GLU A 58 90.97 -51.34 -11.61
C GLU A 58 89.59 -51.76 -11.10
N ARG A 59 89.47 -52.91 -10.41
CA ARG A 59 88.21 -53.33 -9.78
C ARG A 59 87.81 -52.41 -8.63
N ASP A 60 88.76 -52.03 -7.79
CA ASP A 60 88.54 -51.10 -6.68
C ASP A 60 88.17 -49.71 -7.18
N GLU A 61 88.83 -49.21 -8.23
CA GLU A 61 88.51 -47.95 -8.90
C GLU A 61 87.11 -47.98 -9.52
N ARG A 62 86.75 -49.06 -10.25
CA ARG A 62 85.38 -49.22 -10.76
C ARG A 62 84.34 -49.25 -9.65
N GLN A 63 84.66 -49.84 -8.50
CA GLN A 63 83.74 -49.86 -7.36
C GLN A 63 83.57 -48.47 -6.78
N ARG A 64 84.67 -47.73 -6.57
CA ARG A 64 84.63 -46.32 -6.13
C ARG A 64 83.85 -45.44 -7.10
N GLU A 65 84.08 -45.60 -8.40
CA GLU A 65 83.36 -44.84 -9.43
C GLU A 65 81.86 -45.15 -9.40
N LYS A 66 81.47 -46.42 -9.18
CA LYS A 66 80.05 -46.78 -9.00
C LYS A 66 79.47 -46.15 -7.74
N ASP A 67 80.17 -46.21 -6.62
CA ASP A 67 79.71 -45.66 -5.35
C ASP A 67 79.59 -44.13 -5.45
N GLU A 68 80.54 -43.46 -6.09
CA GLU A 68 80.48 -42.01 -6.39
C GLU A 68 79.30 -41.68 -7.32
N ARG A 69 79.08 -42.44 -8.40
CA ARG A 69 77.93 -42.25 -9.29
C ARG A 69 76.60 -42.44 -8.55
N GLN A 70 76.52 -43.41 -7.63
CA GLN A 70 75.32 -43.63 -6.81
C GLN A 70 75.10 -42.49 -5.82
N LEU A 71 76.17 -41.98 -5.19
CA LEU A 71 76.08 -40.80 -4.31
C LEU A 71 75.60 -39.57 -5.09
N VAL A 72 76.20 -39.27 -6.24
CA VAL A 72 75.79 -38.14 -7.09
C VAL A 72 74.35 -38.30 -7.56
N LYS A 73 73.94 -39.52 -7.93
CA LYS A 73 72.56 -39.82 -8.30
C LYS A 73 71.60 -39.62 -7.12
N GLY A 74 71.94 -40.11 -5.92
CA GLY A 74 71.17 -39.91 -4.70
C GLY A 74 71.01 -38.44 -4.35
N TYR A 75 72.10 -37.66 -4.36
CA TYR A 75 72.05 -36.21 -4.14
C TYR A 75 71.15 -35.49 -5.16
N ARG A 76 71.22 -35.88 -6.43
CA ARG A 76 70.36 -35.31 -7.47
C ARG A 76 68.89 -35.66 -7.24
N GLU A 77 68.59 -36.92 -6.94
CA GLU A 77 67.22 -37.39 -6.65
C GLU A 77 66.65 -36.72 -5.39
N GLU A 78 67.45 -36.58 -4.34
CA GLU A 78 67.07 -35.86 -3.12
C GLU A 78 66.79 -34.38 -3.39
N TRP A 79 67.62 -33.72 -4.22
CA TRP A 79 67.40 -32.34 -4.62
C TRP A 79 66.11 -32.18 -5.45
N GLU A 80 65.86 -33.08 -6.42
CA GLU A 80 64.62 -33.09 -7.21
C GLU A 80 63.39 -33.38 -6.33
N ALA A 81 63.52 -34.26 -5.34
CA ALA A 81 62.47 -34.55 -4.36
C ALA A 81 62.21 -33.36 -3.43
N GLU A 82 63.24 -32.63 -3.01
CA GLU A 82 63.10 -31.42 -2.21
C GLU A 82 62.39 -30.31 -2.99
N GLN A 83 62.73 -30.11 -4.27
CA GLN A 83 62.00 -29.18 -5.13
C GLN A 83 60.54 -29.58 -5.27
N SER A 84 60.25 -30.87 -5.50
CA SER A 84 58.89 -31.39 -5.59
C SER A 84 58.08 -31.16 -4.30
N ARG A 85 58.72 -31.30 -3.13
CA ARG A 85 58.10 -31.00 -1.83
C ARG A 85 57.79 -29.50 -1.68
N LYS A 86 58.73 -28.62 -2.05
CA LYS A 86 58.51 -27.16 -2.02
C LYS A 86 57.40 -26.73 -2.97
N GLU A 87 57.32 -27.34 -4.15
CA GLU A 87 56.22 -27.09 -5.10
C GLU A 87 54.87 -27.56 -4.55
N LEU A 88 54.82 -28.76 -3.96
CA LEU A 88 53.61 -29.26 -3.29
C LEU A 88 53.18 -28.34 -2.13
N GLU A 89 54.12 -27.93 -1.28
CA GLU A 89 53.85 -27.00 -0.18
C GLU A 89 53.31 -25.66 -0.70
N LYS A 90 53.90 -25.13 -1.77
CA LYS A 90 53.41 -23.91 -2.44
C LYS A 90 52.00 -24.08 -2.98
N MET A 91 51.70 -25.21 -3.62
CA MET A 91 50.35 -25.53 -4.11
C MET A 91 49.34 -25.67 -2.96
N HIS A 92 49.73 -26.29 -1.85
CA HIS A 92 48.88 -26.39 -0.66
C HIS A 92 48.60 -25.01 -0.05
N LEU A 93 49.61 -24.15 0.05
CA LEU A 93 49.43 -22.78 0.54
C LEU A 93 48.56 -21.94 -0.40
N ALA A 94 48.72 -22.07 -1.72
CA ALA A 94 47.87 -21.39 -2.69
C ALA A 94 46.42 -21.87 -2.57
N HIS A 95 46.20 -23.19 -2.54
CA HIS A 95 44.86 -23.76 -2.37
C HIS A 95 44.22 -23.36 -1.02
N ALA A 96 45.01 -23.29 0.06
CA ALA A 96 44.51 -22.84 1.36
C ALA A 96 44.06 -21.38 1.33
N ARG A 97 44.83 -20.50 0.68
CA ARG A 97 44.46 -19.08 0.48
C ARG A 97 43.21 -18.95 -0.39
N ASP A 98 43.15 -19.65 -1.52
CA ASP A 98 42.00 -19.64 -2.41
C ASP A 98 40.73 -20.12 -1.70
N GLU A 99 40.81 -21.19 -0.90
CA GLU A 99 39.66 -21.66 -0.12
C GLU A 99 39.24 -20.67 0.97
N GLU A 100 40.20 -19.99 1.60
CA GLU A 100 39.92 -18.94 2.57
C GLU A 100 39.24 -17.72 1.91
N GLU A 101 39.72 -17.29 0.75
CA GLU A 101 39.08 -16.23 -0.03
C GLU A 101 37.67 -16.61 -0.46
N ARG A 102 37.47 -17.85 -0.93
CA ARG A 102 36.14 -18.36 -1.26
C ARG A 102 35.24 -18.41 -0.04
N ARG A 103 35.77 -18.74 1.14
CA ARG A 103 35.01 -18.72 2.40
C ARG A 103 34.60 -17.30 2.77
N ARG A 104 35.52 -16.34 2.73
CA ARG A 104 35.23 -14.91 2.99
C ARG A 104 34.21 -14.35 2.01
N LEU A 105 34.28 -14.73 0.73
CA LEU A 105 33.28 -14.34 -0.28
C LEU A 105 31.91 -14.96 -0.02
N ARG A 106 31.83 -16.21 0.47
CA ARG A 106 30.57 -16.83 0.89
C ARG A 106 30.00 -16.09 2.11
N GLU A 107 30.81 -15.85 3.13
CA GLU A 107 30.42 -15.10 4.33
C GLU A 107 29.93 -13.70 4.01
N PHE A 108 30.64 -12.97 3.12
CA PHE A 108 30.21 -11.64 2.68
C PHE A 108 28.87 -11.68 1.93
N LYS A 109 28.68 -12.64 1.02
CA LYS A 109 27.41 -12.83 0.31
C LYS A 109 26.28 -13.18 1.28
N GLU A 110 26.52 -14.10 2.20
CA GLU A 110 25.55 -14.50 3.24
C GLU A 110 25.21 -13.32 4.16
N GLU A 111 26.18 -12.47 4.52
CA GLU A 111 25.95 -11.26 5.31
C GLU A 111 25.09 -10.24 4.55
N GLU A 112 25.35 -10.02 3.26
CA GLU A 112 24.53 -9.16 2.41
C GLU A 112 23.11 -9.70 2.26
N GLU A 113 22.94 -11.00 2.01
CA GLU A 113 21.63 -11.67 1.96
C GLU A 113 20.90 -11.54 3.30
N LEU A 114 21.60 -11.73 4.42
CA LEU A 114 21.04 -11.57 5.77
C LEU A 114 20.64 -10.12 6.03
N LYS A 115 21.41 -9.15 5.56
CA LYS A 115 21.08 -7.71 5.63
C LYS A 115 19.87 -7.38 4.77
N GLN A 116 19.75 -7.97 3.57
CA GLN A 116 18.58 -7.81 2.71
C GLN A 116 17.34 -8.44 3.35
N ALA A 117 17.42 -9.68 3.84
CA ALA A 117 16.34 -10.36 4.54
C ALA A 117 15.88 -9.59 5.79
N LYS A 118 16.81 -9.02 6.58
CA LYS A 118 16.47 -8.14 7.71
C LYS A 118 15.68 -6.90 7.26
N ARG A 119 16.12 -6.23 6.20
CA ARG A 119 15.42 -5.07 5.63
C ARG A 119 14.03 -5.44 5.11
N GLU A 120 13.88 -6.59 4.47
CA GLU A 120 12.59 -7.07 4.00
C GLU A 120 11.65 -7.43 5.16
N LEU A 121 12.17 -8.09 6.19
CA LEU A 121 11.43 -8.39 7.40
C LEU A 121 10.96 -7.11 8.10
N GLU A 122 11.80 -6.08 8.16
CA GLU A 122 11.43 -4.76 8.68
C GLU A 122 10.35 -4.10 7.81
N LYS A 123 10.45 -4.16 6.48
CA LYS A 123 9.41 -3.67 5.57
C LYS A 123 8.08 -4.40 5.76
N ILE A 124 8.10 -5.72 5.93
CA ILE A 124 6.91 -6.53 6.18
C ILE A 124 6.29 -6.16 7.52
N LYS A 125 7.10 -6.06 8.59
CA LYS A 125 6.65 -5.61 9.91
C LYS A 125 6.04 -4.20 9.83
N GLY A 126 6.67 -3.27 9.14
CA GLY A 126 6.15 -1.92 8.95
C GLY A 126 4.89 -1.85 8.09
N ARG A 127 4.73 -2.73 7.09
CA ARG A 127 3.47 -2.88 6.34
C ARG A 127 2.37 -3.44 7.24
N LYS A 128 2.67 -4.46 8.03
CA LYS A 128 1.71 -5.06 8.97
C LYS A 128 1.26 -4.06 10.03
N ALA A 129 2.19 -3.30 10.63
CA ALA A 129 1.87 -2.26 11.60
C ALA A 129 0.95 -1.17 11.01
N ARG A 130 1.23 -0.71 9.79
CA ARG A 130 0.36 0.24 9.09
C ARG A 130 -1.02 -0.33 8.79
N ALA A 131 -1.10 -1.58 8.34
CA ALA A 131 -2.38 -2.25 8.09
C ALA A 131 -3.20 -2.41 9.39
N ASP A 132 -2.55 -2.78 10.50
CA ASP A 132 -3.19 -2.89 11.81
C ASP A 132 -3.67 -1.51 12.31
N GLU A 133 -2.91 -0.44 12.07
CA GLU A 133 -3.30 0.94 12.40
C GLU A 133 -4.47 1.43 11.52
N GLU A 134 -4.42 1.19 10.22
CA GLU A 134 -5.52 1.47 9.28
C GLU A 134 -6.80 0.73 9.66
N GLU A 135 -6.70 -0.54 10.09
CA GLU A 135 -7.82 -1.33 10.63
C GLU A 135 -8.41 -0.70 11.90
N ARG A 136 -7.57 -0.22 12.81
CA ARG A 136 -8.02 0.44 14.05
C ARG A 136 -8.72 1.76 13.73
N ILE A 137 -8.14 2.58 12.85
CA ILE A 137 -8.74 3.83 12.38
C ILE A 137 -10.07 3.54 11.68
N LYS A 138 -10.13 2.53 10.82
CA LYS A 138 -11.37 2.13 10.14
C LYS A 138 -12.47 1.72 11.12
N LYS A 139 -12.13 0.90 12.12
CA LYS A 139 -13.07 0.49 13.19
C LYS A 139 -13.52 1.70 14.03
N GLU A 140 -12.63 2.64 14.31
CA GLU A 140 -12.96 3.87 15.04
C GLU A 140 -13.91 4.78 14.24
N ILE A 141 -13.66 4.96 12.94
CA ILE A 141 -14.53 5.73 12.04
C ILE A 141 -15.92 5.07 11.93
N GLU A 142 -15.96 3.76 11.76
CA GLU A 142 -17.23 3.00 11.69
C GLU A 142 -18.01 3.11 13.01
N LEU A 143 -17.34 2.93 14.14
CA LEU A 143 -17.94 3.11 15.46
C LEU A 143 -18.47 4.55 15.66
N ARG A 144 -17.74 5.56 15.18
CA ARG A 144 -18.15 6.96 15.25
C ARG A 144 -19.40 7.21 14.39
N ARG A 145 -19.43 6.67 13.17
CA ARG A 145 -20.59 6.79 12.27
C ARG A 145 -21.83 6.13 12.85
N LEU A 146 -21.68 4.94 13.45
CA LEU A 146 -22.78 4.25 14.11
C LEU A 146 -23.32 5.06 15.30
N LYS A 147 -22.43 5.59 16.15
CA LYS A 147 -22.83 6.47 17.28
C LYS A 147 -23.53 7.75 16.82
N GLU A 148 -23.08 8.34 15.72
CA GLU A 148 -23.69 9.55 15.16
C GLU A 148 -25.06 9.25 14.54
N GLU A 149 -25.22 8.10 13.89
CA GLU A 149 -26.51 7.61 13.41
C GLU A 149 -27.48 7.34 14.56
N ASP A 150 -27.04 6.61 15.59
CA ASP A 150 -27.84 6.36 16.79
C ASP A 150 -28.25 7.68 17.45
N ALA A 151 -27.32 8.62 17.65
CA ALA A 151 -27.62 9.94 18.21
C ALA A 151 -28.60 10.74 17.33
N ALA A 152 -28.46 10.68 16.00
CA ALA A 152 -29.37 11.34 15.07
C ALA A 152 -30.77 10.71 15.10
N THR A 153 -30.88 9.39 15.26
CA THR A 153 -32.17 8.70 15.42
C THR A 153 -32.81 9.05 16.76
N GLU A 154 -32.05 9.10 17.85
CA GLU A 154 -32.53 9.53 19.15
C GLU A 154 -33.01 10.99 19.12
N GLU A 155 -32.27 11.88 18.45
CA GLU A 155 -32.67 13.28 18.30
C GLU A 155 -33.95 13.41 17.46
N ARG A 156 -34.07 12.65 16.36
CA ARG A 156 -35.32 12.58 15.58
C ARG A 156 -36.48 12.09 16.43
N GLN A 157 -36.28 11.04 17.22
CA GLN A 157 -37.30 10.53 18.14
C GLN A 157 -37.67 11.56 19.22
N ARG A 158 -36.72 12.33 19.74
CA ARG A 158 -37.02 13.42 20.69
C ARG A 158 -37.85 14.51 20.03
N ARG A 159 -37.46 14.98 18.84
CA ARG A 159 -38.21 15.98 18.07
C ARG A 159 -39.62 15.48 17.71
N GLU A 160 -39.76 14.22 17.35
CA GLU A 160 -41.04 13.60 17.07
C GLU A 160 -41.90 13.47 18.33
N LYS A 161 -41.33 13.08 19.47
CA LYS A 161 -42.03 13.05 20.76
C LYS A 161 -42.48 14.45 21.18
N GLU A 162 -41.63 15.46 21.02
CA GLU A 162 -41.96 16.87 21.28
C GLU A 162 -43.08 17.35 20.35
N ALA A 163 -42.99 17.09 19.04
CA ALA A 163 -44.03 17.43 18.08
C ALA A 163 -45.36 16.73 18.39
N ASN A 164 -45.32 15.44 18.72
CA ASN A 164 -46.50 14.67 19.12
C ASN A 164 -47.11 15.21 20.43
N SER A 165 -46.29 15.55 21.42
CA SER A 165 -46.77 16.19 22.64
C SER A 165 -47.45 17.54 22.37
N ALA A 166 -46.90 18.35 21.46
CA ALA A 166 -47.49 19.63 21.06
C ALA A 166 -48.83 19.45 20.34
N VAL A 167 -48.95 18.43 19.49
CA VAL A 167 -50.22 18.06 18.82
C VAL A 167 -51.24 17.59 19.85
N GLU A 168 -50.86 16.76 20.81
CA GLU A 168 -51.75 16.29 21.88
C GLU A 168 -52.21 17.44 22.79
N ASP A 169 -51.31 18.38 23.12
CA ASP A 169 -51.65 19.59 23.87
C ASP A 169 -52.61 20.51 23.09
N TYR A 170 -52.42 20.65 21.78
CA TYR A 170 -53.36 21.38 20.93
C TYR A 170 -54.74 20.73 20.90
N LYS A 171 -54.80 19.40 20.69
CA LYS A 171 -56.07 18.64 20.73
C LYS A 171 -56.77 18.81 22.08
N ARG A 172 -56.04 18.73 23.20
CA ARG A 172 -56.59 18.96 24.54
C ARG A 172 -57.18 20.36 24.69
N ARG A 173 -56.47 21.40 24.24
CA ARG A 173 -56.95 22.79 24.31
C ARG A 173 -58.18 23.02 23.44
N GLU A 174 -58.23 22.43 22.25
CA GLU A 174 -59.42 22.52 21.38
C GLU A 174 -60.63 21.80 22.00
N LEU A 175 -60.45 20.62 22.58
CA LEU A 175 -61.51 19.93 23.33
C LEU A 175 -61.98 20.75 24.54
N GLU A 176 -61.06 21.38 25.27
CA GLU A 176 -61.40 22.26 26.39
C GLU A 176 -62.18 23.51 25.92
N ARG A 177 -61.78 24.11 24.80
CA ARG A 177 -62.53 25.22 24.18
C ARG A 177 -63.94 24.81 23.82
N VAL A 178 -64.11 23.70 23.11
CA VAL A 178 -65.43 23.18 22.73
C VAL A 178 -66.27 22.86 23.97
N ALA A 179 -65.67 22.28 25.01
CA ALA A 179 -66.36 22.00 26.27
C ALA A 179 -66.77 23.28 27.01
N LYS A 180 -65.91 24.31 27.04
CA LYS A 180 -66.20 25.61 27.63
C LYS A 180 -67.29 26.35 26.85
N GLU A 181 -67.22 26.34 25.53
CA GLU A 181 -68.24 26.95 24.66
C GLU A 181 -69.59 26.24 24.81
N LYS A 182 -69.60 24.91 24.86
CA LYS A 182 -70.81 24.13 25.14
C LYS A 182 -71.37 24.46 26.51
N LYS A 183 -70.54 24.48 27.56
CA LYS A 183 -70.98 24.88 28.92
C LYS A 183 -71.55 26.29 28.96
N LEU A 184 -70.94 27.24 28.25
CA LEU A 184 -71.43 28.61 28.15
C LEU A 184 -72.77 28.67 27.41
N LYS A 185 -72.92 27.89 26.33
CA LYS A 185 -74.17 27.80 25.57
C LYS A 185 -75.28 27.18 26.43
N ASP A 186 -75.00 26.08 27.11
CA ASP A 186 -75.93 25.41 28.02
C ASP A 186 -76.32 26.34 29.19
N GLN A 187 -75.39 27.14 29.72
CA GLN A 187 -75.68 28.17 30.73
C GLN A 187 -76.59 29.27 30.18
N LYS A 188 -76.30 29.82 28.99
CA LYS A 188 -77.15 30.83 28.35
C LYS A 188 -78.54 30.30 28.02
N GLU A 189 -78.66 29.05 27.59
CA GLU A 189 -79.94 28.39 27.34
C GLU A 189 -80.72 28.17 28.63
N LYS A 190 -80.04 27.78 29.72
CA LYS A 190 -80.64 27.67 31.04
C LYS A 190 -81.12 29.01 31.59
N GLU A 191 -80.31 30.07 31.47
CA GLU A 191 -80.70 31.43 31.85
C GLU A 191 -81.87 31.95 31.00
N ALA A 192 -81.88 31.66 29.69
CA ALA A 192 -82.99 32.01 28.81
C ALA A 192 -84.27 31.25 29.18
N ALA A 193 -84.17 29.95 29.48
CA ALA A 193 -85.30 29.14 29.94
C ALA A 193 -85.84 29.63 31.29
N GLU A 194 -84.97 29.98 32.23
CA GLU A 194 -85.36 30.56 33.52
C GLU A 194 -86.02 31.94 33.34
N ALA A 195 -85.52 32.78 32.43
CA ALA A 195 -86.14 34.06 32.10
C ALA A 195 -87.55 33.87 31.50
N VAL A 196 -87.73 32.87 30.62
CA VAL A 196 -89.04 32.51 30.06
C VAL A 196 -89.99 32.01 31.15
N GLU A 197 -89.53 31.16 32.07
CA GLU A 197 -90.35 30.69 33.18
C GLU A 197 -90.73 31.82 34.14
N ARG A 198 -89.80 32.73 34.47
CA ARG A 198 -90.11 33.95 35.22
C ARG A 198 -91.16 34.80 34.51
N TYR A 199 -91.06 34.97 33.20
CA TYR A 199 -92.04 35.73 32.42
C TYR A 199 -93.42 35.07 32.47
N LYS A 200 -93.51 33.75 32.30
CA LYS A 200 -94.77 33.00 32.43
C LYS A 200 -95.39 33.11 33.83
N GLN A 201 -94.58 33.06 34.89
CA GLN A 201 -95.05 33.25 36.26
C GLN A 201 -95.57 34.67 36.47
N ALA A 202 -94.81 35.68 36.04
CA ALA A 202 -95.23 37.07 36.12
C ALA A 202 -96.52 37.35 35.33
N GLU A 203 -96.70 36.75 34.15
CA GLU A 203 -97.92 36.84 33.35
C GLU A 203 -99.11 36.21 34.08
N LYS A 204 -98.92 35.03 34.69
CA LYS A 204 -99.95 34.38 35.52
C LYS A 204 -100.32 35.22 36.72
N ASP A 205 -99.34 35.81 37.41
CA ASP A 205 -99.57 36.69 38.55
C ASP A 205 -100.30 37.97 38.12
N ARG A 206 -99.95 38.53 36.94
CA ARG A 206 -100.66 39.67 36.36
C ARG A 206 -102.11 39.34 36.06
N ILE A 207 -102.36 38.19 35.44
CA ILE A 207 -103.71 37.71 35.12
C ILE A 207 -104.50 37.44 36.40
N ALA A 208 -103.88 36.82 37.41
CA ALA A 208 -104.50 36.56 38.69
C ALA A 208 -104.84 37.86 39.42
N LYS A 209 -103.93 38.84 39.40
CA LYS A 209 -104.15 40.17 39.99
C LYS A 209 -105.23 40.95 39.25
N GLU A 210 -105.20 40.97 37.91
CA GLU A 210 -106.23 41.63 37.10
C GLU A 210 -107.60 40.96 37.28
N LYS A 211 -107.63 39.63 37.39
CA LYS A 211 -108.85 38.88 37.71
C LYS A 211 -109.34 39.19 39.12
N ALA A 212 -108.46 39.23 40.12
CA ALA A 212 -108.81 39.58 41.50
C ALA A 212 -109.30 41.02 41.62
N ASP A 213 -108.64 41.98 40.97
CA ASP A 213 -109.05 43.38 40.92
C ASP A 213 -110.39 43.54 40.20
N ARG A 214 -110.61 42.80 39.11
CA ARG A 214 -111.90 42.77 38.40
C ARG A 214 -113.00 42.15 39.25
N GLU A 215 -112.72 41.02 39.91
CA GLU A 215 -113.68 40.36 40.81
C GLU A 215 -114.00 41.23 42.04
N ALA A 216 -113.01 41.96 42.58
CA ALA A 216 -113.20 42.92 43.66
C ALA A 216 -114.07 44.10 43.21
N LYS A 217 -113.77 44.70 42.04
CA LYS A 217 -114.59 45.76 41.45
C LYS A 217 -116.01 45.30 41.13
N ASP A 218 -116.16 44.08 40.60
CA ASP A 218 -117.47 43.50 40.33
C ASP A 218 -118.22 43.26 41.65
N ARG A 219 -117.57 42.75 42.69
CA ARG A 219 -118.18 42.61 44.03
C ARG A 219 -118.59 43.96 44.61
N GLU A 220 -117.72 44.96 44.59
CA GLU A 220 -118.05 46.31 45.05
C GLU A 220 -119.21 46.92 44.24
N TYR A 221 -119.24 46.72 42.93
CA TYR A 221 -120.36 47.14 42.09
C TYR A 221 -121.66 46.41 42.47
N GLN A 222 -121.59 45.10 42.68
CA GLN A 222 -122.73 44.28 43.09
C GLN A 222 -123.25 44.69 44.47
N ASP A 223 -122.36 44.95 45.43
CA ASP A 223 -122.71 45.38 46.78
C ASP A 223 -123.28 46.80 46.79
N ARG A 224 -122.71 47.72 46.01
CA ARG A 224 -123.26 49.07 45.82
C ARG A 224 -124.64 49.03 45.16
N LEU A 225 -124.80 48.19 44.13
CA LEU A 225 -126.08 48.00 43.45
C LEU A 225 -127.14 47.43 44.42
N LYS A 226 -126.76 46.46 45.27
CA LYS A 226 -127.63 45.97 46.35
C LYS A 226 -128.01 47.06 47.35
N GLN A 227 -127.04 47.87 47.80
CA GLN A 227 -127.30 48.97 48.72
C GLN A 227 -128.22 50.05 48.14
N ASP A 228 -128.03 50.43 46.88
CA ASP A 228 -128.87 51.43 46.21
C ASP A 228 -130.30 50.89 46.00
N LEU A 229 -130.45 49.61 45.63
CA LEU A 229 -131.76 48.95 45.52
C LEU A 229 -132.46 48.82 46.89
N ALA A 230 -131.74 48.49 47.96
CA ALA A 230 -132.28 48.42 49.31
C ALA A 230 -132.73 49.80 49.82
N LYS A 231 -131.95 50.86 49.59
CA LYS A 231 -132.32 52.25 49.95
C LYS A 231 -133.57 52.75 49.22
N SER A 232 -133.88 52.21 48.06
CA SER A 232 -135.11 52.57 47.31
C SER A 232 -136.40 51.94 47.85
N GLY A 233 -136.33 51.18 48.96
CA GLY A 233 -137.50 50.62 49.65
C GLY A 233 -138.03 49.30 49.07
N LEU A 234 -137.22 48.59 48.26
CA LEU A 234 -137.56 47.26 47.73
C LEU A 234 -137.21 46.16 48.74
N ASP A 235 -138.11 45.19 48.91
CA ASP A 235 -137.92 43.99 49.75
C ASP A 235 -136.78 43.08 49.23
N ASP A 236 -135.98 42.52 50.15
CA ASP A 236 -134.73 41.80 49.88
C ASP A 236 -134.89 40.64 48.87
N LYS A 237 -136.04 39.95 48.89
CA LYS A 237 -136.33 38.85 47.95
C LYS A 237 -136.52 39.33 46.51
N THR A 238 -136.97 40.57 46.32
CA THR A 238 -137.17 41.19 45.01
C THR A 238 -135.85 41.70 44.43
N ILE A 239 -134.91 42.15 45.28
CA ILE A 239 -133.57 42.61 44.89
C ILE A 239 -132.74 41.47 44.27
N GLU A 240 -132.78 40.27 44.88
CA GLU A 240 -132.08 39.09 44.34
C GLU A 240 -132.62 38.61 42.99
N ALA A 241 -133.92 38.81 42.72
CA ALA A 241 -134.55 38.45 41.46
C ALA A 241 -134.15 39.40 40.32
N ILE A 242 -134.01 40.70 40.59
CA ILE A 242 -133.55 41.72 39.63
C ILE A 242 -132.06 41.53 39.30
N LEU A 243 -131.23 41.19 40.29
CA LEU A 243 -129.81 40.89 40.11
C LEU A 243 -129.54 39.68 39.21
N LYS A 244 -130.47 38.72 39.15
CA LYS A 244 -130.38 37.51 38.32
C LYS A 244 -130.84 37.69 36.86
N LYS A 245 -131.12 38.93 36.42
CA LYS A 245 -131.37 39.40 35.02
C LYS A 245 -131.56 38.31 33.95
N GLU A 246 -132.83 37.99 33.62
CA GLU A 246 -133.21 37.25 32.40
C GLU A 246 -133.64 38.18 31.23
N LYS A 247 -132.86 38.10 30.14
CA LYS A 247 -133.11 38.32 28.68
C LYS A 247 -133.84 39.57 28.14
N ILE A 248 -133.23 40.22 27.12
CA ILE A 248 -133.67 40.28 25.70
C ILE A 248 -132.57 40.87 24.79
N LYS A 249 -132.54 40.36 23.54
CA LYS A 249 -131.61 40.52 22.41
C LYS A 249 -131.63 41.91 21.75
N LYS A 250 -130.50 42.31 21.13
CA LYS A 250 -130.49 43.03 19.83
C LYS A 250 -129.23 42.70 18.99
N ALA A 251 -129.47 42.51 17.69
CA ALA A 251 -128.59 42.03 16.62
C ALA A 251 -127.53 43.07 16.17
N GLN A 252 -126.26 42.69 15.93
CA GLN A 252 -125.51 42.49 14.64
C GLN A 252 -125.43 43.71 13.68
N PRO A 253 -124.35 43.94 12.87
CA PRO A 253 -123.62 42.96 12.02
C PRO A 253 -122.05 43.09 11.93
N GLN A 254 -121.31 41.98 11.76
CA GLN A 254 -120.53 41.46 10.58
C GLN A 254 -119.17 42.19 10.26
N HIS A 255 -117.98 41.61 10.53
CA HIS A 255 -117.06 40.72 9.72
C HIS A 255 -116.58 41.32 8.36
N PRO A 256 -115.40 40.97 7.75
CA PRO A 256 -114.42 39.86 7.95
C PRO A 256 -112.90 40.30 8.03
N GLN A 257 -111.95 39.57 8.64
CA GLN A 257 -111.01 38.50 8.13
C GLN A 257 -110.07 38.92 6.94
N PRO A 258 -108.93 38.24 6.63
CA PRO A 258 -107.71 38.00 7.41
C PRO A 258 -106.36 38.05 6.58
N LEU A 259 -105.19 38.11 7.26
CA LEU A 259 -103.82 37.62 6.87
C LEU A 259 -103.22 38.10 5.50
N PRO A 260 -101.95 37.83 5.10
CA PRO A 260 -100.84 37.07 5.72
C PRO A 260 -99.41 37.72 5.70
N HIS A 261 -98.51 37.08 6.46
CA HIS A 261 -97.06 36.83 6.32
C HIS A 261 -96.14 37.52 5.27
N HIS A 262 -94.92 37.87 5.71
CA HIS A 262 -93.54 37.57 5.18
C HIS A 262 -92.60 38.77 5.46
N ALA A 263 -91.56 38.67 6.30
CA ALA A 263 -90.24 38.05 6.12
C ALA A 263 -89.16 38.96 5.45
N MET A 264 -88.08 39.20 6.21
CA MET A 264 -86.69 39.57 5.86
C MET A 264 -86.36 41.00 5.38
N ALA A 265 -85.35 41.63 6.02
CA ALA A 265 -84.02 41.95 5.47
C ALA A 265 -83.28 43.02 6.31
N GLY A 266 -81.94 42.89 6.42
CA GLY A 266 -81.04 43.63 7.31
C GLY A 266 -80.84 45.12 7.01
N PRO A 267 -79.91 45.79 7.73
CA PRO A 267 -79.22 46.95 7.19
C PRO A 267 -77.72 46.67 7.05
N ALA A 268 -77.19 46.93 5.86
CA ALA A 268 -75.76 47.05 5.61
C ALA A 268 -75.32 48.48 5.92
N HIS A 269 -74.31 48.64 6.78
CA HIS A 269 -73.58 49.91 6.88
C HIS A 269 -72.14 49.76 6.35
N HIS A 270 -71.88 50.48 5.25
CA HIS A 270 -70.70 51.25 4.84
C HIS A 270 -69.39 51.07 5.64
N TYR A 271 -68.26 50.79 4.96
CA TYR A 271 -66.98 51.51 5.15
C TYR A 271 -65.93 51.13 4.08
N THR A 272 -65.33 52.16 3.48
CA THR A 272 -63.97 52.24 2.89
C THR A 272 -63.22 53.31 3.72
N PRO A 273 -61.88 53.31 3.92
CA PRO A 273 -60.87 53.24 2.84
C PRO A 273 -59.48 52.60 3.17
N MET A 274 -58.67 52.54 2.10
CA MET A 274 -57.21 52.26 1.91
C MET A 274 -56.24 53.19 2.71
N PRO A 275 -54.89 53.24 2.48
CA PRO A 275 -53.80 52.22 2.40
C PRO A 275 -52.40 52.66 3.04
N VAL A 276 -51.32 51.88 2.73
CA VAL A 276 -49.84 52.16 2.59
C VAL A 276 -48.86 52.14 3.83
N PRO A 277 -47.50 52.01 3.66
CA PRO A 277 -46.67 50.91 3.05
C PRO A 277 -45.32 50.63 3.83
N VAL A 278 -44.33 49.87 3.26
CA VAL A 278 -42.85 50.16 3.17
C VAL A 278 -41.87 48.93 2.99
N ASN A 279 -41.08 48.93 1.89
CA ASN A 279 -39.66 48.49 1.62
C ASN A 279 -39.24 47.00 1.41
N GLN A 280 -38.22 46.57 0.62
CA GLN A 280 -37.12 47.18 -0.19
C GLN A 280 -36.31 46.12 -1.05
N ILE A 281 -35.65 46.59 -2.16
CA ILE A 281 -34.31 46.27 -2.81
C ILE A 281 -33.99 44.95 -3.56
N ALA A 282 -33.45 45.07 -4.81
CA ALA A 282 -32.20 44.43 -5.31
C ALA A 282 -31.71 44.99 -6.68
N THR A 283 -30.37 45.00 -6.89
CA THR A 283 -29.55 45.71 -7.92
C THR A 283 -28.77 44.72 -8.82
N ILE A 284 -28.46 45.06 -10.09
CA ILE A 284 -27.49 44.36 -10.98
C ILE A 284 -26.67 45.39 -11.80
N PRO A 285 -25.35 45.22 -12.05
CA PRO A 285 -24.53 46.13 -12.88
C PRO A 285 -24.23 45.63 -14.33
N PRO A 286 -23.80 46.50 -15.28
CA PRO A 286 -23.53 46.15 -16.70
C PRO A 286 -22.03 46.06 -17.10
N PRO A 287 -21.68 45.51 -18.30
CA PRO A 287 -20.30 45.30 -18.77
C PRO A 287 -19.74 46.45 -19.66
N PRO A 288 -18.40 46.55 -19.88
CA PRO A 288 -17.77 47.67 -20.61
C PRO A 288 -17.53 47.44 -22.13
N PRO A 289 -17.37 48.52 -22.94
CA PRO A 289 -17.21 48.46 -24.40
C PRO A 289 -15.77 48.51 -24.94
N ALA A 290 -15.58 47.98 -26.15
CA ALA A 290 -14.30 47.81 -26.87
C ALA A 290 -13.84 49.07 -27.62
N GLY A 291 -12.52 49.36 -27.61
CA GLY A 291 -11.95 50.42 -28.47
C GLY A 291 -10.62 51.06 -28.08
N GLN A 292 -9.75 50.40 -27.29
CA GLN A 292 -8.39 50.91 -27.06
C GLN A 292 -7.39 49.98 -27.76
N VAL A 293 -6.54 50.55 -28.61
CA VAL A 293 -5.28 49.91 -29.05
C VAL A 293 -4.53 49.53 -27.77
N ALA A 294 -4.58 48.24 -27.44
CA ALA A 294 -4.04 47.71 -26.21
C ALA A 294 -2.56 48.04 -26.16
N ARG A 295 -2.16 48.82 -25.14
CA ARG A 295 -0.75 48.94 -24.77
C ARG A 295 -0.17 47.52 -24.76
N PRO A 296 0.97 47.23 -25.44
CA PRO A 296 1.57 45.91 -25.42
C PRO A 296 1.74 45.51 -23.96
N THR A 297 0.90 44.59 -23.52
CA THR A 297 0.82 44.23 -22.12
C THR A 297 1.84 43.13 -21.95
N TYR A 298 3.03 43.53 -21.49
CA TYR A 298 4.08 42.58 -21.18
C TYR A 298 3.71 41.85 -19.89
N THR A 299 3.57 40.53 -19.93
CA THR A 299 3.42 39.73 -18.71
C THR A 299 4.80 39.33 -18.21
N ARG A 300 5.19 39.90 -17.06
CA ARG A 300 6.44 39.54 -16.38
C ARG A 300 6.27 38.24 -15.61
N MET A 301 7.03 37.21 -15.93
CA MET A 301 7.00 35.91 -15.26
C MET A 301 8.38 35.47 -14.81
N SER A 302 8.46 34.85 -13.62
CA SER A 302 9.73 34.36 -13.10
C SER A 302 10.20 33.11 -13.83
N ARG A 303 11.51 33.05 -14.13
CA ARG A 303 12.19 31.85 -14.62
C ARG A 303 12.12 30.67 -13.65
N ARG A 304 11.76 30.88 -12.38
CA ARG A 304 11.51 29.78 -11.43
C ARG A 304 10.28 28.95 -11.81
N HIS A 305 9.26 29.56 -12.41
CA HIS A 305 8.02 28.85 -12.77
C HIS A 305 7.86 28.63 -14.28
N LEU A 306 8.64 29.36 -15.08
CA LEU A 306 8.56 29.33 -16.54
C LEU A 306 9.93 29.06 -17.17
N SER A 307 10.06 27.98 -17.94
CA SER A 307 11.28 27.71 -18.72
C SER A 307 11.17 28.26 -20.14
N ILE A 308 12.33 28.66 -20.67
CA ILE A 308 12.47 29.10 -22.07
C ILE A 308 12.05 27.99 -23.03
N GLU A 309 12.26 26.73 -22.68
CA GLU A 309 11.88 25.58 -23.48
C GLU A 309 10.37 25.43 -23.60
N SER A 310 9.63 25.66 -22.51
CA SER A 310 8.17 25.70 -22.57
C SER A 310 7.71 26.82 -23.51
N LEU A 311 8.29 28.02 -23.39
CA LEU A 311 7.92 29.13 -24.27
C LEU A 311 8.23 28.85 -25.75
N ARG A 312 9.34 28.17 -26.06
CA ARG A 312 9.68 27.75 -27.42
C ARG A 312 8.72 26.69 -27.97
N GLU A 313 8.38 25.70 -27.16
CA GLU A 313 7.46 24.61 -27.55
C GLU A 313 6.07 25.15 -27.89
N PHE A 314 5.57 26.08 -27.08
CA PHE A 314 4.25 26.71 -27.30
C PHE A 314 4.30 27.93 -28.22
N GLY A 315 5.46 28.25 -28.82
CA GLY A 315 5.62 29.34 -29.78
C GLY A 315 5.29 30.73 -29.21
N VAL A 316 5.58 30.95 -27.93
CA VAL A 316 5.29 32.22 -27.24
C VAL A 316 6.49 33.16 -27.37
N GLU A 317 6.28 34.35 -27.95
CA GLU A 317 7.31 35.38 -28.05
C GLU A 317 7.64 35.98 -26.68
N PHE A 318 8.93 35.94 -26.32
CA PHE A 318 9.44 36.45 -25.06
C PHE A 318 10.73 37.26 -25.26
N ASP A 319 10.92 38.24 -24.40
CA ASP A 319 12.15 39.01 -24.23
C ASP A 319 12.74 38.77 -22.84
N PHE A 320 14.04 39.05 -22.68
CA PHE A 320 14.70 39.04 -21.38
C PHE A 320 14.44 40.36 -20.66
N ASP A 321 14.09 40.29 -19.37
CA ASP A 321 13.95 41.48 -18.52
C ASP A 321 15.35 42.01 -18.12
N THR A 322 15.38 43.20 -17.54
CA THR A 322 16.59 43.78 -16.92
C THR A 322 17.11 42.86 -15.80
N ASP A 323 16.18 42.18 -15.11
CA ASP A 323 16.49 41.15 -14.12
C ASP A 323 16.60 39.76 -14.78
N PRO A 324 17.73 39.05 -14.64
CA PRO A 324 17.94 37.75 -15.30
C PRO A 324 17.04 36.64 -14.79
N ASP A 325 16.34 36.85 -13.66
CA ASP A 325 15.40 35.94 -13.02
C ASP A 325 13.98 36.00 -13.60
N TYR A 326 13.69 36.96 -14.48
CA TYR A 326 12.38 37.20 -15.06
C TYR A 326 12.40 37.22 -16.60
N LEU A 327 11.29 36.80 -17.20
CA LEU A 327 11.04 36.84 -18.64
C LEU A 327 9.82 37.74 -18.90
N LEU A 328 9.89 38.53 -19.96
CA LEU A 328 8.81 39.39 -20.41
C LEU A 328 8.14 38.77 -21.62
N ILE A 329 6.89 38.36 -21.47
CA ILE A 329 6.08 37.82 -22.57
C ILE A 329 5.41 39.01 -23.27
N ARG A 330 5.54 39.12 -24.60
CA ARG A 330 5.04 40.28 -25.37
C ARG A 330 3.53 40.43 -25.42
N ARG A 331 2.81 39.39 -24.97
CA ARG A 331 1.35 39.33 -24.94
C ARG A 331 0.86 39.12 -23.52
N TRP A 332 -0.39 39.55 -23.28
CA TRP A 332 -1.11 39.14 -22.09
C TRP A 332 -1.33 37.63 -22.12
N VAL A 333 -0.91 36.94 -21.05
CA VAL A 333 -1.09 35.50 -20.89
C VAL A 333 -2.21 35.21 -19.89
N PRO A 334 -3.37 34.70 -20.33
CA PRO A 334 -4.47 34.31 -19.44
C PRO A 334 -4.05 33.22 -18.46
N GLU A 335 -4.67 33.18 -17.28
CA GLU A 335 -4.31 32.29 -16.16
C GLU A 335 -4.27 30.79 -16.55
N TRP A 336 -5.20 30.33 -17.39
CA TRP A 336 -5.22 28.95 -17.88
C TRP A 336 -3.99 28.60 -18.73
N GLU A 337 -3.47 29.57 -19.48
CA GLU A 337 -2.27 29.41 -20.30
C GLU A 337 -1.02 29.46 -19.42
N GLN A 338 -1.02 30.28 -18.37
CA GLN A 338 0.03 30.28 -17.34
C GLN A 338 0.14 28.90 -16.70
N ASP A 339 -0.98 28.32 -16.26
CA ASP A 339 -1.02 26.98 -15.66
C ASP A 339 -0.49 25.90 -16.60
N ARG A 340 -0.84 25.97 -17.89
CA ARG A 340 -0.35 25.04 -18.90
C ARG A 340 1.17 25.14 -19.07
N LEU A 341 1.70 26.36 -19.14
CA LEU A 341 3.13 26.62 -19.27
C LEU A 341 3.91 26.20 -18.01
N TRP A 342 3.35 26.41 -16.81
CA TRP A 342 3.96 26.00 -15.56
C TRP A 342 3.96 24.48 -15.39
N LYS A 343 2.86 23.80 -15.73
CA LYS A 343 2.80 22.33 -15.73
C LYS A 343 3.83 21.73 -16.68
N HIS A 344 3.98 22.30 -17.88
CA HIS A 344 4.99 21.86 -18.84
C HIS A 344 6.42 22.11 -18.33
N THR A 345 6.67 23.28 -17.73
CA THR A 345 7.96 23.60 -17.12
C THR A 345 8.30 22.65 -15.97
N LYS A 346 7.32 22.33 -15.12
CA LYS A 346 7.46 21.37 -14.03
C LYS A 346 7.80 19.98 -14.57
N LEU A 347 7.08 19.53 -15.61
CA LEU A 347 7.33 18.24 -16.26
C LEU A 347 8.73 18.16 -16.88
N ILE A 348 9.20 19.19 -17.59
CA ILE A 348 10.56 19.24 -18.15
C ILE A 348 11.61 19.12 -17.04
N ARG A 349 11.43 19.85 -15.94
CA ARG A 349 12.37 19.81 -14.81
C ARG A 349 12.34 18.48 -14.09
N GLU A 350 11.17 17.93 -13.84
CA GLU A 350 11.02 16.59 -13.27
C GLU A 350 11.66 15.53 -14.18
N LYS A 351 11.50 15.64 -15.51
CA LYS A 351 12.15 14.76 -16.49
C LYS A 351 13.68 14.89 -16.43
N ARG A 352 14.22 16.10 -16.28
CA ARG A 352 15.67 16.33 -16.11
C ARG A 352 16.20 15.83 -14.78
N THR A 353 15.50 16.10 -13.68
CA THR A 353 15.86 15.59 -12.36
C THR A 353 15.79 14.06 -12.35
N LYS A 354 14.78 13.47 -12.98
CA LYS A 354 14.64 12.02 -13.14
C LYS A 354 15.73 11.45 -14.05
N MET A 355 16.13 12.13 -15.13
CA MET A 355 17.26 11.72 -15.98
C MET A 355 18.61 11.84 -15.26
N LEU A 356 18.84 12.91 -14.50
CA LEU A 356 20.04 13.09 -13.67
C LEU A 356 20.12 12.03 -12.56
N MET A 357 19.00 11.63 -11.97
CA MET A 357 18.95 10.50 -11.02
C MET A 357 19.01 9.12 -11.68
N VAL A 358 18.87 9.04 -13.01
CA VAL A 358 18.97 7.79 -13.77
C VAL A 358 20.41 7.52 -14.21
N GLU A 359 21.29 8.53 -14.30
CA GLU A 359 22.70 8.33 -14.65
C GLU A 359 23.48 7.61 -13.53
N GLU A 360 23.10 7.79 -12.26
CA GLU A 360 23.71 7.07 -11.13
C GLU A 360 23.13 5.65 -10.91
N LYS A 361 22.06 5.28 -11.63
CA LYS A 361 21.31 4.03 -11.42
C LYS A 361 21.10 3.23 -12.70
N ARG A 362 22.12 3.12 -13.55
CA ARG A 362 22.12 2.21 -14.71
C ARG A 362 23.17 1.11 -14.60
N HIS A 363 22.99 0.23 -13.61
CA HIS A 363 23.46 -1.17 -13.67
C HIS A 363 22.36 -2.15 -13.25
N GLY A 364 21.09 -1.84 -13.56
CA GLY A 364 19.97 -2.75 -13.39
C GLY A 364 19.35 -3.05 -14.75
N ARG A 365 19.79 -4.16 -15.35
CA ARG A 365 19.18 -4.76 -16.55
C ARG A 365 17.70 -5.02 -16.27
N GLU A 366 16.82 -4.24 -16.89
CA GLU A 366 15.38 -4.51 -16.94
C GLU A 366 15.17 -5.58 -18.03
N GLU A 367 14.90 -6.82 -17.63
CA GLU A 367 14.44 -7.85 -18.57
C GLU A 367 12.92 -7.72 -18.77
N PRO A 368 12.42 -7.88 -20.01
CA PRO A 368 11.00 -7.74 -20.30
C PRO A 368 10.16 -8.94 -19.82
N ASP A 369 9.00 -8.63 -19.22
CA ASP A 369 7.96 -9.55 -18.73
C ASP A 369 7.22 -10.29 -19.87
N PHE A 370 7.91 -11.16 -20.61
CA PHE A 370 7.26 -12.14 -21.50
C PHE A 370 7.85 -13.54 -21.29
N GLU A 371 7.09 -14.38 -20.59
CA GLU A 371 7.39 -15.80 -20.39
C GLU A 371 7.20 -16.57 -21.72
N TRP A 372 8.30 -16.92 -22.38
CA TRP A 372 8.26 -17.95 -23.42
C TRP A 372 7.97 -19.30 -22.75
N VAL A 373 6.69 -19.68 -22.68
CA VAL A 373 6.27 -21.04 -22.33
C VAL A 373 6.76 -22.00 -23.43
N ARG A 374 7.97 -22.55 -23.25
CA ARG A 374 8.38 -23.78 -23.93
C ARG A 374 8.24 -24.96 -22.99
N LYS A 375 7.32 -25.84 -23.38
CA LYS A 375 6.99 -27.14 -22.80
C LYS A 375 8.28 -27.93 -22.51
N LYS A 376 8.39 -28.40 -21.27
CA LYS A 376 9.50 -29.17 -20.72
C LYS A 376 9.54 -30.56 -21.35
N ASP A 377 10.35 -30.75 -22.40
CA ASP A 377 10.72 -32.08 -22.88
C ASP A 377 11.61 -32.76 -21.82
N LYS A 378 10.99 -33.67 -21.07
CA LYS A 378 11.71 -34.75 -20.37
C LYS A 378 12.29 -35.66 -21.44
N ASP A 379 13.53 -35.45 -21.89
CA ASP A 379 14.40 -36.50 -22.47
C ASP A 379 15.72 -35.96 -23.04
N LYS A 380 16.60 -35.31 -22.26
CA LYS A 380 18.00 -35.06 -22.70
C LYS A 380 19.02 -35.09 -21.55
N HIS A 381 19.09 -36.19 -20.81
CA HIS A 381 20.23 -36.50 -19.92
C HIS A 381 21.01 -37.76 -20.36
N SER A 382 21.14 -38.01 -21.67
CA SER A 382 21.97 -39.12 -22.19
C SER A 382 23.07 -38.70 -23.17
N ARG A 383 23.36 -37.42 -23.36
CA ARG A 383 24.54 -37.00 -24.15
C ARG A 383 25.59 -36.36 -23.26
N ARG A 384 26.18 -37.21 -22.42
CA ARG A 384 27.55 -37.02 -21.95
C ARG A 384 28.43 -36.84 -23.19
N ARG A 385 28.93 -35.62 -23.36
CA ARG A 385 30.01 -35.30 -24.31
C ARG A 385 31.13 -36.31 -24.07
N SER A 386 31.35 -37.17 -25.04
CA SER A 386 32.31 -38.27 -25.00
C SER A 386 33.71 -37.75 -24.66
N LYS A 387 34.40 -38.50 -23.80
CA LYS A 387 35.85 -38.43 -23.61
C LYS A 387 36.50 -38.43 -25.00
N SER A 388 37.47 -37.54 -25.19
CA SER A 388 38.25 -37.41 -26.41
C SER A 388 38.78 -38.78 -26.89
N PRO A 389 38.74 -39.07 -28.21
CA PRO A 389 39.20 -40.36 -28.76
C PRO A 389 40.68 -40.66 -28.52
N GLY A 390 41.49 -39.65 -28.19
CA GLY A 390 42.94 -39.79 -28.04
C GLY A 390 43.39 -40.54 -26.79
N LEU A 391 42.60 -40.53 -25.70
CA LEU A 391 43.02 -41.15 -24.44
C LEU A 391 42.82 -42.68 -24.45
N LEU A 392 41.81 -43.17 -25.17
CA LEU A 392 41.52 -44.60 -25.33
C LEU A 392 42.52 -45.30 -26.27
N MET A 393 43.05 -44.60 -27.27
CA MET A 393 44.10 -45.17 -28.14
C MET A 393 45.45 -45.35 -27.44
N TYR A 394 45.79 -44.45 -26.52
CA TYR A 394 47.07 -44.50 -25.78
C TYR A 394 47.10 -45.64 -24.75
N LEU A 395 45.95 -45.95 -24.12
CA LEU A 395 45.79 -47.08 -23.21
C LEU A 395 45.71 -48.44 -23.91
N ALA A 396 45.40 -48.46 -25.21
CA ALA A 396 45.35 -49.68 -26.03
C ALA A 396 46.65 -49.98 -26.79
N GLY A 397 47.74 -49.25 -26.51
CA GLY A 397 49.08 -49.53 -27.06
C GLY A 397 49.30 -49.16 -28.53
N ALA A 398 48.41 -48.36 -29.14
CA ALA A 398 48.62 -47.86 -30.49
C ALA A 398 49.54 -46.63 -30.47
N ARG A 399 50.76 -46.74 -31.03
CA ARG A 399 51.66 -45.60 -31.26
C ARG A 399 51.11 -44.73 -32.38
N PRO A 400 50.95 -43.40 -32.20
CA PRO A 400 50.70 -42.50 -33.31
C PRO A 400 52.00 -42.33 -34.14
N ALA A 401 51.84 -42.26 -35.47
CA ALA A 401 52.92 -41.99 -36.42
C ALA A 401 53.35 -40.53 -36.40
#